data_AF-A0A6M1E765-F1
#
_entry.id   AF-A0A6M1E765-F1
#
_cell.length_a   1.000
_cell.length_b   1.000
_cell.length_c   1.000
_cell.angle_alpha   90.00
_cell.angle_beta   90.00
_cell.angle_gamma   90.00
#
_symmetry.space_group_name_H-M   'P 1'
#
loop_
_entity.id
_entity.type
_entity.pdbx_description
1 polymer ?
#
loop_
_entity_poly.entity_id
_entity_poly.type
_entity_poly.pdbx_seq_one_letter_code
_entity_poly.pdbx_strand_id
1 'polypeptide(L)'
;MIKTIRLFGIVAFVTLLGLQISNGQSSGTSVRNTILDTIPVSQIGAEQNRLATEKQLATDQARREAAAEQKRIEKAEQEAKKAEQKAAKERAKAEKAAKKREKEIAKREKELIKAQKAREKAQKKYDKAVKKSTSLQKKIVKQEKRIEKVQKDFNKKVGKGKLSGIEEEKAKIKISREEIKLKELQRDLEKVEKEVDKLR
;
A
#
# COMPACT_ATOMS: atom_id res chain seq x y z
N MET A 1 8.97 -29.52 13.16
CA MET A 1 7.82 -30.44 13.40
C MET A 1 6.59 -29.54 13.45
N ILE A 2 5.57 -29.59 12.59
CA ILE A 2 4.68 -30.66 12.08
C ILE A 2 4.11 -30.13 10.73
N LYS A 3 4.51 -30.62 9.55
CA LYS A 3 3.89 -31.67 8.69
C LYS A 3 2.38 -31.58 8.41
N THR A 4 2.06 -31.14 7.18
CA THR A 4 1.12 -31.73 6.19
C THR A 4 -0.14 -32.45 6.68
N ILE A 5 -1.31 -31.87 6.36
CA ILE A 5 -2.58 -32.60 6.25
C ILE A 5 -3.02 -32.62 4.77
N ARG A 6 -3.09 -33.85 4.27
CA ARG A 6 -3.52 -34.33 2.95
C ARG A 6 -5.05 -34.23 2.85
N LEU A 7 -5.61 -33.77 1.73
CA LEU A 7 -6.13 -34.60 0.64
C LEU A 7 -7.22 -35.59 1.09
N PHE A 8 -8.51 -35.20 1.06
CA PHE A 8 -9.65 -36.14 1.00
C PHE A 8 -10.93 -35.42 0.51
N GLY A 9 -11.57 -36.01 -0.51
CA GLY A 9 -12.79 -35.53 -1.17
C GLY A 9 -12.59 -35.40 -2.68
N ILE A 10 -12.21 -36.46 -3.40
CA ILE A 10 -13.16 -37.45 -3.98
C ILE A 10 -14.34 -36.70 -4.60
N VAL A 11 -14.27 -36.31 -5.88
CA VAL A 11 -14.51 -37.21 -7.03
C VAL A 11 -15.79 -38.01 -6.81
N ALA A 12 -16.92 -37.32 -6.81
CA ALA A 12 -18.24 -37.92 -6.83
C ALA A 12 -19.09 -37.19 -7.88
N PHE A 13 -18.88 -37.48 -9.17
CA PHE A 13 -19.93 -37.43 -10.21
C PHE A 13 -19.47 -37.94 -11.60
N VAL A 14 -18.56 -38.91 -11.67
CA VAL A 14 -18.24 -39.59 -12.93
C VAL A 14 -18.22 -41.08 -12.65
N THR A 15 -19.39 -41.70 -12.68
CA THR A 15 -19.64 -43.16 -12.83
C THR A 15 -21.11 -43.44 -12.53
N LEU A 16 -22.01 -43.11 -13.46
CA LEU A 16 -23.28 -43.84 -13.53
C LEU A 16 -23.84 -43.82 -14.95
N LEU A 17 -23.89 -45.03 -15.53
CA LEU A 17 -24.74 -45.49 -16.62
C LEU A 17 -24.35 -45.11 -18.06
N GLY A 18 -23.34 -45.82 -18.56
CA GLY A 18 -23.38 -46.36 -19.92
C GLY A 18 -23.26 -47.89 -19.86
N LEU A 19 -24.35 -48.63 -20.12
CA LEU A 19 -24.37 -49.90 -20.87
C LEU A 19 -25.81 -50.46 -20.97
N GLN A 20 -26.30 -50.54 -22.22
CA GLN A 20 -27.02 -51.64 -22.89
C GLN A 20 -27.86 -52.62 -22.05
N ILE A 21 -29.05 -52.99 -22.55
CA ILE A 21 -29.38 -54.37 -22.97
C ILE A 21 -30.65 -54.39 -23.82
N SER A 22 -30.51 -55.07 -24.95
CA SER A 22 -31.52 -55.47 -25.93
C SER A 22 -32.30 -56.72 -25.48
N ASN A 23 -33.43 -56.97 -26.14
CA ASN A 23 -34.22 -58.21 -26.23
C ASN A 23 -35.27 -58.49 -25.14
N GLY A 24 -36.53 -58.43 -25.59
CA GLY A 24 -37.71 -59.02 -24.95
C GLY A 24 -38.69 -59.49 -26.03
N GLN A 25 -38.45 -60.70 -26.53
CA GLN A 25 -39.22 -61.48 -27.50
C GLN A 25 -40.39 -62.20 -26.81
N SER A 26 -41.57 -62.28 -27.44
CA SER A 26 -42.69 -63.25 -27.23
C SER A 26 -44.02 -62.59 -27.65
N SER A 27 -44.98 -63.15 -28.38
CA SER A 27 -45.25 -64.46 -28.99
C SER A 27 -46.28 -64.21 -30.11
N GLY A 28 -46.27 -64.93 -31.22
CA GLY A 28 -47.24 -66.02 -31.37
C GLY A 28 -48.25 -65.76 -32.49
N THR A 29 -47.90 -66.23 -33.69
CA THR A 29 -48.76 -66.78 -34.76
C THR A 29 -50.28 -66.52 -34.74
N SER A 30 -50.79 -65.95 -35.83
CA SER A 30 -51.91 -66.55 -36.56
C SER A 30 -51.83 -66.21 -38.05
N VAL A 31 -51.53 -67.22 -38.85
CA VAL A 31 -51.72 -67.21 -40.30
C VAL A 31 -53.21 -67.15 -40.58
N ARG A 32 -53.67 -66.14 -41.31
CA ARG A 32 -54.90 -66.23 -42.10
C ARG A 32 -54.65 -65.65 -43.49
N ASN A 33 -54.99 -66.50 -44.44
CA ASN A 33 -54.90 -66.34 -45.88
C ASN A 33 -55.59 -65.09 -46.40
N THR A 34 -55.24 -64.78 -47.66
CA THR A 34 -56.02 -64.03 -48.67
C THR A 34 -56.20 -62.54 -48.31
N ILE A 35 -55.80 -61.57 -49.13
CA ILE A 35 -56.11 -61.36 -50.55
C ILE A 35 -55.00 -60.45 -51.11
N LEU A 36 -54.47 -60.75 -52.30
CA LEU A 36 -53.71 -59.78 -53.11
C LEU A 36 -54.70 -58.69 -53.55
N ASP A 37 -54.87 -57.68 -52.71
CA ASP A 37 -55.69 -56.52 -53.07
C ASP A 37 -54.80 -55.54 -53.84
N THR A 38 -55.20 -55.31 -55.09
CA THR A 38 -54.50 -54.47 -56.04
C THR A 38 -54.63 -53.03 -55.56
N ILE A 39 -53.56 -52.45 -55.00
CA ILE A 39 -53.56 -51.05 -54.60
C ILE A 39 -53.64 -50.18 -55.87
N PRO A 40 -54.69 -49.37 -56.05
CA PRO A 40 -54.75 -48.44 -57.17
C PRO A 40 -53.66 -47.38 -57.01
N VAL A 41 -52.96 -47.07 -58.12
CA VAL A 41 -51.86 -46.08 -58.23
C VAL A 41 -52.20 -44.70 -57.65
N SER A 42 -53.49 -44.39 -57.44
CA SER A 42 -53.99 -43.17 -56.81
C SER A 42 -53.81 -43.08 -55.28
N GLN A 43 -53.58 -44.19 -54.56
CA GLN A 43 -53.33 -44.18 -53.10
C GLN A 43 -51.84 -43.98 -52.74
N ILE A 44 -50.92 -44.37 -53.62
CA ILE A 44 -49.46 -44.25 -53.42
C ILE A 44 -49.01 -42.77 -53.46
N GLY A 45 -49.63 -41.95 -54.31
CA GLY A 45 -49.36 -40.50 -54.37
C GLY A 45 -49.88 -39.73 -53.15
N ALA A 46 -50.98 -40.18 -52.54
CA ALA A 46 -51.53 -39.58 -51.32
C ALA A 46 -50.71 -39.94 -50.08
N GLU A 47 -50.24 -41.18 -49.97
CA GLU A 47 -49.29 -41.64 -48.95
C GLU A 47 -47.92 -40.94 -49.09
N GLN A 48 -47.36 -40.82 -50.30
CA GLN A 48 -46.10 -40.09 -50.52
C GLN A 48 -46.20 -38.60 -50.15
N ASN A 49 -47.31 -37.94 -50.46
CA ASN A 49 -47.53 -36.55 -50.08
C ASN A 49 -47.70 -36.37 -48.57
N ARG A 50 -48.34 -37.32 -47.88
CA ARG A 50 -48.43 -37.36 -46.40
C ARG A 50 -47.06 -37.59 -45.76
N LEU A 51 -46.29 -38.55 -46.26
CA LEU A 51 -44.92 -38.83 -45.80
C LEU A 51 -43.97 -37.65 -46.08
N ALA A 52 -44.14 -36.93 -47.19
CA ALA A 52 -43.37 -35.73 -47.50
C ALA A 52 -43.72 -34.58 -46.56
N THR A 53 -45.00 -34.36 -46.27
CA THR A 53 -45.44 -33.32 -45.31
C THR A 53 -45.01 -33.65 -43.87
N GLU A 54 -45.07 -34.92 -43.47
CA GLU A 54 -44.61 -35.38 -42.15
C GLU A 54 -43.09 -35.24 -41.99
N LYS A 55 -42.30 -35.59 -43.02
CA LYS A 55 -40.84 -35.33 -43.05
C LYS A 55 -40.50 -33.85 -42.99
N GLN A 56 -41.27 -33.00 -43.66
CA GLN A 56 -41.07 -31.56 -43.66
C GLN A 56 -41.39 -30.95 -42.29
N LEU A 57 -42.47 -31.40 -41.64
CA LEU A 57 -42.80 -31.04 -40.26
C LEU A 57 -41.73 -31.50 -39.26
N ALA A 58 -41.22 -32.73 -39.39
CA ALA A 58 -40.13 -33.24 -38.54
C ALA A 58 -38.83 -32.45 -38.74
N THR A 59 -38.52 -32.04 -39.97
CA THR A 59 -37.34 -31.22 -40.28
C THR A 59 -37.49 -29.79 -39.71
N ASP A 60 -38.67 -29.20 -39.81
CA ASP A 60 -38.97 -27.89 -39.22
C ASP A 60 -38.96 -27.92 -37.69
N GLN A 61 -39.43 -29.00 -37.07
CA GLN A 61 -39.33 -29.24 -35.63
C GLN A 61 -37.87 -29.38 -35.19
N ALA A 62 -37.08 -30.22 -35.86
CA ALA A 62 -35.64 -30.36 -35.58
C ALA A 62 -34.87 -29.03 -35.75
N ARG A 63 -35.22 -28.23 -36.76
CA ARG A 63 -34.62 -26.90 -36.97
C ARG A 63 -35.01 -25.91 -35.87
N ARG A 64 -36.27 -25.96 -35.39
CA ARG A 64 -36.74 -25.12 -34.27
C ARG A 64 -36.06 -25.51 -32.95
N GLU A 65 -35.88 -26.80 -32.71
CA GLU A 65 -35.17 -27.31 -31.53
C GLU A 65 -33.69 -26.96 -31.58
N ALA A 66 -33.01 -27.16 -32.72
CA ALA A 66 -31.61 -26.74 -32.90
C ALA A 66 -31.45 -25.21 -32.71
N ALA A 67 -32.37 -24.40 -33.25
CA ALA A 67 -32.34 -22.95 -33.04
C ALA A 67 -32.64 -22.54 -31.59
N ALA A 68 -33.46 -23.30 -30.86
CA ALA A 68 -33.71 -23.08 -29.44
C ALA A 68 -32.50 -23.46 -28.58
N GLU A 69 -31.84 -24.58 -28.89
CA GLU A 69 -30.61 -25.04 -28.25
C GLU A 69 -29.48 -24.01 -28.44
N GLN A 70 -29.30 -23.52 -29.67
CA GLN A 70 -28.27 -22.53 -29.98
C GLN A 70 -28.52 -21.19 -29.27
N LYS A 71 -29.78 -20.74 -29.17
CA LYS A 71 -30.16 -19.57 -28.36
C LYS A 71 -29.90 -19.79 -26.86
N ARG A 72 -30.04 -21.01 -26.34
CA ARG A 72 -29.72 -21.33 -24.93
C ARG A 72 -28.22 -21.27 -24.68
N ILE A 73 -27.42 -21.84 -25.59
CA ILE A 73 -25.95 -21.79 -25.53
C ILE A 73 -25.46 -20.34 -25.61
N GLU A 74 -25.95 -19.55 -26.55
CA GLU A 74 -25.59 -18.13 -26.67
C GLU A 74 -25.94 -17.31 -25.42
N LYS A 75 -27.10 -17.57 -24.81
CA LYS A 75 -27.49 -16.92 -23.55
C LYS A 75 -26.55 -17.32 -22.41
N ALA A 76 -26.23 -18.60 -22.27
CA ALA A 76 -25.31 -19.10 -21.25
C ALA A 76 -23.90 -18.51 -21.42
N GLU A 77 -23.38 -18.43 -22.64
CA GLU A 77 -22.09 -17.79 -22.92
C GLU A 77 -22.10 -16.29 -22.60
N GLN A 78 -23.18 -15.58 -22.94
CA GLN A 78 -23.31 -14.16 -22.62
C GLN A 78 -23.36 -13.92 -21.10
N GLU A 79 -24.05 -14.77 -20.35
CA GLU A 79 -24.09 -14.69 -18.89
C GLU A 79 -22.72 -15.00 -18.28
N ALA A 80 -22.02 -16.02 -18.77
CA ALA A 80 -20.65 -16.34 -18.36
C ALA A 80 -19.68 -15.18 -18.63
N LYS A 81 -19.71 -14.61 -19.84
CA LYS A 81 -18.90 -13.43 -20.20
C LYS A 81 -19.22 -12.21 -19.33
N LYS A 82 -20.50 -11.96 -19.03
CA LYS A 82 -20.92 -10.89 -18.12
C LYS A 82 -20.43 -11.12 -16.68
N ALA A 83 -20.48 -12.35 -16.19
CA ALA A 83 -19.98 -12.71 -14.86
C ALA A 83 -18.46 -12.52 -14.75
N GLU A 84 -17.72 -12.97 -15.77
CA GLU A 84 -16.26 -12.80 -15.85
C GLU A 84 -15.87 -11.31 -15.91
N GLN A 85 -16.56 -10.51 -16.73
CA GLN A 85 -16.31 -9.07 -16.79
C GLN A 85 -16.60 -8.36 -15.46
N LYS A 86 -17.67 -8.75 -14.75
CA LYS A 86 -17.98 -8.21 -13.42
C LYS A 86 -16.87 -8.57 -12.42
N ALA A 87 -16.45 -9.83 -12.38
CA ALA A 87 -15.38 -10.30 -11.50
C ALA A 87 -14.03 -9.63 -11.82
N ALA A 88 -13.67 -9.47 -13.10
CA ALA A 88 -12.47 -8.76 -13.52
C ALA A 88 -12.52 -7.27 -13.14
N LYS A 89 -13.67 -6.61 -13.33
CA LYS A 89 -13.87 -5.21 -12.95
C LYS A 89 -13.77 -5.01 -11.44
N GLU A 90 -14.26 -5.94 -10.64
CA GLU A 90 -14.16 -5.90 -9.18
C GLU A 90 -12.73 -6.13 -8.70
N ARG A 91 -12.04 -7.14 -9.24
CA ARG A 91 -10.61 -7.39 -8.96
C ARG A 91 -9.74 -6.18 -9.34
N ALA A 92 -9.97 -5.57 -10.50
CA ALA A 92 -9.24 -4.37 -10.92
C ALA A 92 -9.51 -3.15 -10.02
N LYS A 93 -10.73 -3.00 -9.49
CA LYS A 93 -11.04 -1.94 -8.51
C LYS A 93 -10.35 -2.21 -7.17
N ALA A 94 -10.36 -3.44 -6.68
CA ALA A 94 -9.70 -3.83 -5.44
C ALA A 94 -8.18 -3.63 -5.52
N GLU A 95 -7.54 -4.06 -6.62
CA GLU A 95 -6.10 -3.86 -6.83
C GLU A 95 -5.73 -2.37 -6.92
N LYS A 96 -6.53 -1.57 -7.64
CA LYS A 96 -6.32 -0.11 -7.70
C LYS A 96 -6.47 0.53 -6.31
N ALA A 97 -7.42 0.09 -5.50
CA ALA A 97 -7.61 0.59 -4.15
C ALA A 97 -6.43 0.21 -3.23
N ALA A 98 -5.95 -1.04 -3.31
CA ALA A 98 -4.78 -1.50 -2.56
C ALA A 98 -3.52 -0.71 -2.93
N LYS A 99 -3.21 -0.58 -4.24
CA LYS A 99 -2.06 0.22 -4.72
C LYS A 99 -2.14 1.69 -4.32
N LYS A 100 -3.34 2.28 -4.24
CA LYS A 100 -3.51 3.66 -3.74
C LYS A 100 -3.17 3.74 -2.25
N ARG A 101 -3.68 2.82 -1.43
CA ARG A 101 -3.38 2.78 0.01
C ARG A 101 -1.90 2.58 0.29
N GLU A 102 -1.24 1.65 -0.40
CA GLU A 102 0.20 1.45 -0.27
C GLU A 102 1.01 2.71 -0.63
N LYS A 103 0.63 3.39 -1.72
CA LYS A 103 1.28 4.65 -2.10
C LYS A 103 1.07 5.75 -1.07
N GLU A 104 -0.10 5.85 -0.46
CA GLU A 104 -0.36 6.82 0.60
C GLU A 104 0.44 6.52 1.87
N ILE A 105 0.50 5.25 2.29
CA ILE A 105 1.32 4.82 3.44
C ILE A 105 2.79 5.16 3.18
N ALA A 106 3.33 4.79 2.01
CA ALA A 106 4.72 5.09 1.65
C ALA A 106 5.02 6.60 1.58
N LYS A 107 4.04 7.43 1.17
CA LYS A 107 4.17 8.89 1.21
C LYS A 107 4.22 9.40 2.65
N ARG A 108 3.31 8.95 3.51
CA ARG A 108 3.27 9.33 4.93
C ARG A 108 4.54 8.92 5.67
N GLU A 109 5.05 7.71 5.43
CA GLU A 109 6.32 7.26 6.01
C GLU A 109 7.49 8.13 5.56
N LYS A 110 7.57 8.48 4.27
CA LYS A 110 8.60 9.40 3.76
C LYS A 110 8.49 10.79 4.39
N GLU A 111 7.28 11.30 4.59
CA GLU A 111 7.04 12.58 5.25
C GLU A 111 7.43 12.54 6.73
N LEU A 112 7.07 11.48 7.45
CA LEU A 112 7.48 11.27 8.84
C LEU A 112 9.01 11.19 8.99
N ILE A 113 9.69 10.46 8.11
CA ILE A 113 11.16 10.38 8.11
C ILE A 113 11.78 11.75 7.84
N LYS A 114 11.24 12.52 6.88
CA LYS A 114 11.72 13.88 6.59
C LYS A 114 11.49 14.81 7.79
N ALA A 115 10.33 14.75 8.41
CA ALA A 115 9.99 15.54 9.60
C ALA A 115 10.90 15.18 10.79
N GLN A 116 11.14 13.89 11.04
CA GLN A 116 12.07 13.42 12.07
C GLN A 116 13.50 13.92 11.81
N LYS A 117 14.01 13.79 10.58
CA LYS A 117 15.33 14.30 10.21
C LYS A 117 15.44 15.82 10.35
N ALA A 118 14.38 16.56 10.04
CA ALA A 118 14.34 18.01 10.21
C ALA A 118 14.38 18.39 11.70
N ARG A 119 13.59 17.71 12.55
CA ARG A 119 13.62 17.88 14.00
C ARG A 119 14.97 17.53 14.60
N GLU A 120 15.58 16.42 14.20
CA GLU A 120 16.91 16.02 14.67
C GLU A 120 17.97 17.05 14.30
N LYS A 121 17.92 17.59 13.08
CA LYS A 121 18.83 18.68 12.65
C LYS A 121 18.61 19.96 13.45
N ALA A 122 17.36 20.32 13.74
CA ALA A 122 17.03 21.49 14.56
C ALA A 122 17.55 21.30 16.00
N GLN A 123 17.28 20.14 16.60
CA GLN A 123 17.77 19.79 17.93
C GLN A 123 19.30 19.84 18.01
N LYS A 124 20.00 19.25 17.02
CA LYS A 124 21.47 19.30 16.97
C LYS A 124 22.02 20.73 16.86
N LYS A 125 21.32 21.65 16.19
CA LYS A 125 21.71 23.06 16.11
C LYS A 125 21.48 23.74 17.46
N TYR A 126 20.32 23.51 18.07
CA TYR A 126 19.97 24.02 19.39
C TYR A 126 20.99 23.56 20.45
N ASP A 127 21.27 22.26 20.55
CA ASP A 127 22.21 21.70 21.52
C ASP A 127 23.62 22.28 21.36
N LYS A 128 24.07 22.49 20.11
CA LYS A 128 25.36 23.14 19.82
C LYS A 128 25.38 24.59 20.31
N ALA A 129 24.30 25.34 20.11
CA ALA A 129 24.19 26.72 20.56
C ALA A 129 24.16 26.80 22.10
N VAL A 130 23.38 25.94 22.77
CA VAL A 130 23.33 25.82 24.23
C VAL A 130 24.71 25.45 24.80
N LYS A 131 25.41 24.50 24.18
CA LYS A 131 26.77 24.11 24.60
C LYS A 131 27.77 25.27 24.47
N LYS A 132 27.68 26.06 23.39
CA LYS A 132 28.48 27.27 23.21
C LYS A 132 28.16 28.32 24.28
N SER A 133 26.89 28.61 24.52
CA SER A 133 26.44 29.54 25.57
C SER A 133 26.98 29.14 26.94
N THR A 134 26.79 27.88 27.33
CA THR A 134 27.31 27.33 28.60
C THR A 134 28.84 27.46 28.70
N SER A 135 29.58 27.24 27.60
CA SER A 135 31.03 27.41 27.60
C SER A 135 31.45 28.88 27.73
N LEU A 136 30.70 29.81 27.14
CA LEU A 136 30.97 31.25 27.24
C LEU A 136 30.67 31.75 28.65
N GLN A 137 29.55 31.35 29.25
CA GLN A 137 29.22 31.64 30.65
C GLN A 137 30.35 31.18 31.60
N LYS A 138 30.89 29.97 31.41
CA LYS A 138 32.05 29.49 32.18
C LYS A 138 33.30 30.36 32.00
N LYS A 139 33.55 30.88 30.79
CA LYS A 139 34.69 31.78 30.52
C LYS A 139 34.49 33.14 31.17
N ILE A 140 33.28 33.70 31.10
CA ILE A 140 32.87 34.94 31.74
C ILE A 140 33.13 34.85 33.25
N VAL A 141 32.60 33.83 33.93
CA VAL A 141 32.82 33.64 35.38
C VAL A 141 34.30 33.55 35.75
N LYS A 142 35.12 32.87 34.93
CA LYS A 142 36.58 32.81 35.15
C LYS A 142 37.24 34.18 34.97
N GLN A 143 36.78 34.95 33.98
CA GLN A 143 37.30 36.28 33.68
C GLN A 143 36.91 37.30 34.76
N GLU A 144 35.67 37.26 35.25
CA GLU A 144 35.20 38.07 36.39
C GLU A 144 36.05 37.82 37.63
N LYS A 145 36.29 36.55 37.98
CA LYS A 145 37.19 36.18 39.09
C LYS A 145 38.62 36.69 38.90
N ARG A 146 39.11 36.77 37.66
CA ARG A 146 40.45 37.30 37.36
C ARG A 146 40.49 38.81 37.55
N ILE A 147 39.47 39.52 37.06
CA ILE A 147 39.33 40.97 37.24
C ILE A 147 39.24 41.30 38.73
N GLU A 148 38.41 40.58 39.49
CA GLU A 148 38.27 40.76 40.94
C GLU A 148 39.62 40.62 41.66
N LYS A 149 40.40 39.57 41.34
CA LYS A 149 41.74 39.38 41.93
C LYS A 149 42.69 40.53 41.57
N VAL A 150 42.73 40.95 40.30
CA VAL A 150 43.61 42.03 39.85
C VAL A 150 43.21 43.37 40.48
N GLN A 151 41.92 43.68 40.54
CA GLN A 151 41.40 44.88 41.21
C GLN A 151 41.70 44.85 42.72
N LYS A 152 41.50 43.71 43.38
CA LYS A 152 41.83 43.55 44.81
C LYS A 152 43.31 43.76 45.09
N ASP A 153 44.19 43.19 44.27
CA ASP A 153 45.64 43.38 44.40
C ASP A 153 46.06 44.82 44.11
N PHE A 154 45.46 45.47 43.11
CA PHE A 154 45.67 46.87 42.78
C PHE A 154 45.27 47.77 43.95
N ASN A 155 44.03 47.68 44.42
CA ASN A 155 43.51 48.49 45.53
C ASN A 155 44.34 48.29 46.81
N LYS A 156 44.77 47.06 47.09
CA LYS A 156 45.65 46.76 48.24
C LYS A 156 47.02 47.41 48.12
N LYS A 157 47.59 47.52 46.92
CA LYS A 157 48.90 48.14 46.71
C LYS A 157 48.81 49.66 46.71
N VAL A 158 47.79 50.23 46.04
CA VAL A 158 47.51 51.67 46.05
C VAL A 158 47.24 52.16 47.48
N GLY A 159 46.34 51.48 48.21
CA GLY A 159 46.03 51.84 49.60
C GLY A 159 47.19 51.69 50.59
N LYS A 160 48.27 50.99 50.20
CA LYS A 160 49.51 50.88 50.99
C LYS A 160 50.63 51.80 50.48
N GLY A 161 50.38 52.63 49.47
CA GLY A 161 51.41 53.47 48.83
C GLY A 161 52.55 52.68 48.18
N LYS A 162 52.29 51.44 47.76
CA LYS A 162 53.31 50.51 47.22
C LYS A 162 53.44 50.53 45.70
N LEU A 163 52.78 51.47 45.03
CA LEU A 163 52.87 51.66 43.58
C LEU A 163 53.34 53.08 43.31
N SER A 164 54.31 53.22 42.40
CA SER A 164 54.63 54.51 41.80
C SER A 164 53.57 54.91 40.76
N GLY A 165 53.45 56.20 40.42
CA GLY A 165 52.46 56.67 39.45
C GLY A 165 52.49 55.93 38.10
N ILE A 166 53.69 55.56 37.61
CA ILE A 166 53.84 54.77 36.38
C ILE A 166 53.33 53.33 36.57
N GLU A 167 53.60 52.71 37.72
CA GLU A 167 53.12 51.36 38.01
C GLU A 167 51.61 51.31 38.26
N GLU A 168 51.04 52.36 38.86
CA GLU A 168 49.60 52.52 38.98
C GLU A 168 48.92 52.56 37.62
N GLU A 169 49.41 53.40 36.70
CA GLU A 169 48.87 53.48 35.34
C GLU A 169 49.00 52.15 34.58
N LYS A 170 50.14 51.45 34.69
CA LYS A 170 50.30 50.11 34.11
C LYS A 170 49.27 49.12 34.67
N ALA A 171 48.98 49.18 35.96
CA ALA A 171 47.99 48.31 36.60
C ALA A 171 46.55 48.67 36.18
N LYS A 172 46.21 49.95 36.07
CA LYS A 172 44.92 50.41 35.52
C LYS A 172 44.74 49.92 34.08
N ILE A 173 45.74 50.09 33.22
CA ILE A 173 45.70 49.58 31.84
C ILE A 173 45.47 48.07 31.82
N LYS A 174 46.10 47.31 32.73
CA LYS A 174 45.90 45.87 32.83
C LYS A 174 44.46 45.53 33.24
N ILE A 175 43.87 46.23 34.21
CA ILE A 175 42.47 46.06 34.60
C ILE A 175 41.55 46.35 33.41
N SER A 176 41.73 47.49 32.74
CA SER A 176 40.93 47.87 31.57
C SER A 176 41.02 46.83 30.44
N ARG A 177 42.19 46.26 30.18
CA ARG A 177 42.35 45.17 29.18
C ARG A 177 41.55 43.92 29.55
N GLU A 178 41.53 43.55 30.83
CA GLU A 178 40.77 42.38 31.28
C GLU A 178 39.25 42.65 31.25
N GLU A 179 38.81 43.88 31.54
CA GLU A 179 37.42 44.32 31.41
C GLU A 179 36.95 44.37 29.95
N ILE A 180 37.81 44.79 29.02
CA ILE A 180 37.51 44.75 27.57
C ILE A 180 37.26 43.30 27.13
N LYS A 181 38.12 42.37 27.53
CA LYS A 181 37.92 40.93 27.24
C LYS A 181 36.61 40.40 27.83
N LEU A 182 36.23 40.85 29.03
CA LEU A 182 34.95 40.46 29.63
C LEU A 182 33.78 40.96 28.77
N LYS A 183 33.81 42.22 28.32
CA LYS A 183 32.78 42.80 27.44
C LYS A 183 32.69 42.07 26.10
N GLU A 184 33.82 41.67 25.52
CA GLU A 184 33.84 40.85 24.29
C GLU A 184 33.16 39.51 24.50
N LEU A 185 33.51 38.79 25.59
CA LEU A 185 32.87 37.52 25.93
C LEU A 185 31.36 37.67 26.18
N GLN A 186 30.93 38.75 26.83
CA GLN A 186 29.51 39.05 27.06
C GLN A 186 28.77 39.33 25.74
N ARG A 187 29.37 40.09 24.81
CA ARG A 187 28.79 40.31 23.47
C ARG A 187 28.66 39.00 22.69
N ASP A 188 29.66 38.12 22.77
CA ASP A 188 29.59 36.82 22.12
C ASP A 188 28.52 35.92 22.76
N LEU A 189 28.38 35.96 24.09
CA LEU A 189 27.31 35.25 24.79
C LEU A 189 25.93 35.75 24.32
N GLU A 190 25.72 37.07 24.27
CA GLU A 190 24.47 37.68 23.81
C GLU A 190 24.10 37.25 22.39
N LYS A 191 25.08 37.20 21.47
CA LYS A 191 24.86 36.69 20.11
C LYS A 191 24.42 35.24 20.11
N VAL A 192 25.07 34.38 20.91
CA VAL A 192 24.72 32.96 21.00
C VAL A 192 23.37 32.75 21.69
N GLU A 193 23.02 33.53 22.71
CA GLU A 193 21.70 33.48 23.37
C GLU A 193 20.60 33.88 22.39
N LYS A 194 20.80 34.92 21.57
CA LYS A 194 19.89 35.24 20.45
C LYS A 194 19.78 34.11 19.43
N GLU A 195 20.85 33.35 19.17
CA GLU A 195 20.78 32.15 18.32
C GLU A 195 19.98 31.03 18.99
N VAL A 196 20.17 30.80 20.30
CA VAL A 196 19.42 29.80 21.07
C VAL A 196 17.93 30.14 21.07
N ASP A 197 17.56 31.39 21.33
CA ASP A 197 16.17 31.84 21.35
C ASP A 197 15.48 31.70 19.99
N LYS A 198 16.22 31.91 18.88
CA LYS A 198 15.70 31.68 17.52
C LYS A 198 15.53 30.19 17.18
N LEU A 199 16.24 29.31 17.87
CA LEU A 199 16.24 27.86 17.64
C LEU A 199 15.32 27.10 18.60
N ARG A 200 14.78 27.78 19.63
CA ARG A 200 13.84 27.26 20.62
C ARG A 200 12.43 27.21 20.04
#